data_AF-A0AAP9M0R2-F1
#
_entry.id   AF-A0AAP9M0R2-F1
#
_cell.length_a   1.000
_cell.length_b   1.000
_cell.length_c   1.000
_cell.angle_alpha   90.00
_cell.angle_beta   90.00
_cell.angle_gamma   90.00
#
_symmetry.space_group_name_H-M   'P 1'
#
loop_
_entity.id
_entity.type
_entity.pdbx_description
1 polymer ?
#
loop_
_entity_poly.entity_id
_entity_poly.type
_entity_poly.pdbx_seq_one_letter_code
_entity_poly.pdbx_strand_id
1 'polypeptide(L)'
;MEVVISEGKRNLKISVDIDGIKSYIENMRNDYEDEQYVWYGTSPEFGESDFKYVSKEEFDANIDKFMNAFLSHVTEDALKKIISTFPRKKNGTFNRRNIEELASCDSCIVIHEWHNTWIYYVIKVAAWDDTTLKIELFKKTDTPC
;
A
#
# COMPACT_ATOMS: atom_id res chain seq x y z
N MET A 1 -15.77 -1.33 -5.23
CA MET A 1 -16.03 -2.69 -5.77
C MET A 1 -16.13 -3.68 -4.63
N GLU A 2 -17.05 -4.63 -4.74
CA GLU A 2 -17.15 -5.76 -3.81
C GLU A 2 -17.16 -7.05 -4.63
N VAL A 3 -16.39 -8.05 -4.18
CA VAL A 3 -16.36 -9.40 -4.76
C VAL A 3 -16.66 -10.40 -3.67
N VAL A 4 -17.46 -11.42 -3.99
CA VAL A 4 -17.88 -12.47 -3.06
C VAL A 4 -17.57 -13.84 -3.64
N ILE A 5 -17.04 -14.73 -2.80
CA ILE A 5 -16.88 -16.16 -3.09
C ILE A 5 -17.72 -16.96 -2.09
N SER A 6 -18.54 -17.86 -2.60
CA SER A 6 -19.28 -18.83 -1.80
C SER A 6 -18.46 -20.11 -1.61
N GLU A 7 -18.21 -20.48 -0.35
CA GLU A 7 -17.52 -21.72 0.01
C GLU A 7 -18.35 -22.50 1.04
N GLY A 8 -18.99 -23.58 0.58
CA GLY A 8 -19.92 -24.35 1.40
C GLY A 8 -21.11 -23.49 1.84
N LYS A 9 -21.22 -23.24 3.15
CA LYS A 9 -22.26 -22.37 3.74
C LYS A 9 -21.80 -20.94 4.03
N ARG A 10 -20.58 -20.57 3.64
CA ARG A 10 -19.97 -19.27 3.97
C ARG A 10 -19.84 -18.42 2.72
N ASN A 11 -20.06 -17.11 2.89
CA ASN A 11 -19.75 -16.11 1.89
C ASN A 11 -18.54 -15.33 2.40
N LEU A 12 -17.42 -15.45 1.68
CA LEU A 12 -16.22 -14.65 1.91
C LEU A 12 -16.23 -13.50 0.92
N LYS A 13 -15.89 -12.29 1.39
CA LYS A 13 -15.95 -11.09 0.57
C LYS A 13 -14.71 -10.23 0.72
N ILE A 14 -14.44 -9.45 -0.31
CA ILE A 14 -13.44 -8.40 -0.32
C ILE A 14 -14.07 -7.11 -0.84
N SER A 15 -13.82 -6.01 -0.13
CA SER A 15 -14.32 -4.69 -0.47
C SER A 15 -13.15 -3.74 -0.68
N VAL A 16 -13.26 -2.89 -1.71
CA VAL A 16 -12.26 -1.89 -2.06
C VAL A 16 -12.95 -0.63 -2.59
N ASP A 17 -12.57 0.53 -2.06
CA ASP A 17 -12.97 1.84 -2.59
C ASP A 17 -11.98 2.25 -3.70
N ILE A 18 -12.24 1.78 -4.91
CA ILE A 18 -11.31 1.98 -6.04
C ILE A 18 -11.16 3.47 -6.37
N ASP A 19 -12.28 4.18 -6.47
CA ASP A 19 -12.27 5.58 -6.93
C ASP A 19 -11.67 6.49 -5.85
N GLY A 20 -11.97 6.24 -4.57
CA GLY A 20 -11.35 6.97 -3.46
C GLY A 20 -9.83 6.76 -3.40
N ILE A 21 -9.36 5.51 -3.52
CA ILE A 21 -7.92 5.22 -3.53
C ILE A 21 -7.24 5.81 -4.76
N LYS A 22 -7.84 5.71 -5.95
CA LYS A 22 -7.31 6.32 -7.18
C LYS A 22 -7.14 7.82 -7.03
N SER A 23 -8.21 8.50 -6.62
CA SER A 23 -8.19 9.95 -6.46
C SER A 23 -7.12 10.37 -5.46
N TYR A 24 -6.95 9.61 -4.37
CA TYR A 24 -5.88 9.87 -3.43
C TYR A 24 -4.49 9.72 -4.06
N ILE A 25 -4.22 8.61 -4.75
CA ILE A 25 -2.91 8.37 -5.40
C ILE A 25 -2.60 9.45 -6.44
N GLU A 26 -3.59 9.87 -7.23
CA GLU A 26 -3.44 10.95 -8.20
C GLU A 26 -3.12 12.29 -7.50
N ASN A 27 -3.78 12.58 -6.39
CA ASN A 27 -3.57 13.80 -5.62
C ASN A 27 -2.20 13.87 -4.95
N MET A 28 -1.54 12.74 -4.67
CA MET A 28 -0.16 12.73 -4.13
C MET A 28 0.82 13.52 -5.02
N ARG A 29 0.52 13.68 -6.31
CA ARG A 29 1.34 14.47 -7.24
C ARG A 29 1.47 15.94 -6.83
N ASN A 30 0.47 16.46 -6.12
CA ASN A 30 0.45 17.83 -5.64
C ASN A 30 1.37 18.02 -4.43
N ASP A 31 1.62 16.95 -3.66
CA ASP A 31 2.43 17.00 -2.43
C ASP A 31 3.93 17.19 -2.73
N TYR A 32 4.37 16.97 -3.97
CA TYR A 32 5.78 17.06 -4.37
C TYR A 32 6.43 18.41 -4.04
N GLU A 33 5.70 19.51 -4.22
CA GLU A 33 6.25 20.86 -4.00
C GLU A 33 6.38 21.19 -2.50
N ASP A 34 5.62 20.49 -1.65
CA ASP A 34 5.54 20.76 -0.21
C ASP A 34 6.48 19.85 0.61
N GLU A 35 6.91 18.72 0.05
CA GLU A 35 7.62 17.65 0.77
C GLU A 35 8.95 17.27 0.10
N GLN A 36 9.91 16.80 0.91
CA GLN A 36 11.19 16.31 0.41
C GLN A 36 11.19 14.78 0.24
N TYR A 37 11.09 14.34 -1.01
CA TYR A 37 11.06 12.91 -1.33
C TYR A 37 12.46 12.32 -1.55
N VAL A 38 12.66 11.15 -0.97
CA VAL A 38 13.88 10.34 -1.04
C VAL A 38 13.54 8.89 -1.38
N TRP A 39 14.53 8.12 -1.83
CA TRP A 39 14.38 6.67 -1.93
C TRP A 39 14.51 6.03 -0.55
N TYR A 40 13.84 4.90 -0.33
CA TYR A 40 13.96 4.18 0.93
C TYR A 40 15.42 3.83 1.23
N GLY A 41 15.85 4.03 2.47
CA GLY A 41 17.21 3.78 2.92
C GLY A 41 18.20 4.90 2.60
N THR A 42 17.82 5.92 1.84
CA THR A 42 18.66 7.11 1.61
C THR A 42 18.23 8.28 2.48
N SER A 43 19.19 9.15 2.82
CA SER A 43 18.92 10.35 3.63
C SER A 43 19.96 11.44 3.32
N PRO A 44 19.56 12.74 3.33
CA PRO A 44 20.49 13.85 3.22
C PRO A 44 21.50 13.89 4.39
N GLU A 45 21.12 13.37 5.56
CA GLU A 45 21.96 13.35 6.77
C GLU A 45 23.04 12.26 6.72
N PHE A 46 22.94 11.27 5.82
CA PHE A 46 23.96 10.24 5.68
C PHE A 46 25.24 10.72 4.99
N GLY A 47 25.27 11.96 4.49
CA GLY A 47 26.48 12.57 3.96
C GLY A 47 27.05 11.84 2.73
N GLU A 48 26.22 11.08 2.03
CA GLU A 48 26.60 10.45 0.77
C GLU A 48 26.95 11.55 -0.25
N SER A 49 28.14 11.49 -0.84
CA SER A 49 28.64 12.51 -1.77
C SER A 49 27.74 12.72 -3.00
N ASP A 50 26.92 11.71 -3.32
CA ASP A 50 26.06 11.67 -4.49
C ASP A 50 24.57 11.65 -4.15
N PHE A 51 24.20 12.00 -2.91
CA PHE A 51 22.80 12.05 -2.51
C PHE A 51 21.99 13.01 -3.39
N LYS A 52 20.82 12.54 -3.84
CA LYS A 52 19.86 13.33 -4.61
C LYS A 52 18.45 13.05 -4.12
N TYR A 53 17.70 14.13 -3.93
CA TYR A 53 16.26 14.04 -3.80
C TYR A 53 15.65 13.48 -5.09
N VAL A 54 14.52 12.80 -4.94
CA VAL A 54 13.73 12.30 -6.07
C VAL A 54 13.28 13.49 -6.91
N SER A 55 13.54 13.49 -8.22
CA SER A 55 13.06 14.56 -9.10
C SER A 55 11.54 14.48 -9.29
N LYS A 56 10.93 15.56 -9.81
CA LYS A 56 9.49 15.59 -10.07
C LYS A 56 9.09 14.47 -11.05
N GLU A 57 9.89 14.28 -12.09
CA GLU A 57 9.67 13.26 -13.10
C GLU A 57 9.80 11.84 -12.52
N GLU A 58 10.78 11.62 -11.65
CA GLU A 58 10.96 10.32 -10.97
C GLU A 58 9.82 10.04 -9.99
N PHE A 59 9.39 11.05 -9.24
CA PHE A 59 8.26 10.97 -8.32
C PHE A 59 6.97 10.66 -9.09
N ASP A 60 6.71 11.40 -10.15
CA ASP A 60 5.54 11.22 -11.00
C ASP A 60 5.50 9.84 -11.65
N ALA A 61 6.64 9.35 -12.15
CA ALA A 61 6.76 8.00 -12.69
C ALA A 61 6.55 6.92 -11.63
N ASN A 62 6.94 7.19 -10.38
CA ASN A 62 6.69 6.28 -9.27
C ASN A 62 5.21 6.23 -8.86
N ILE A 63 4.52 7.38 -8.87
CA ILE A 63 3.06 7.43 -8.67
C ILE A 63 2.35 6.62 -9.76
N ASP A 64 2.79 6.70 -11.03
CA ASP A 64 2.23 5.86 -12.10
C ASP A 64 2.47 4.37 -11.87
N LYS A 65 3.68 3.98 -11.45
CA LYS A 65 3.97 2.58 -11.09
C LYS A 65 3.07 2.10 -9.95
N PHE A 66 2.91 2.91 -8.91
CA PHE A 66 2.07 2.59 -7.76
C PHE A 66 0.59 2.47 -8.13
N MET A 67 0.07 3.39 -8.95
CA MET A 67 -1.29 3.34 -9.50
C MET A 67 -1.50 2.07 -10.33
N ASN A 68 -0.57 1.74 -11.23
CA ASN A 68 -0.67 0.56 -12.08
C ASN A 68 -0.61 -0.74 -11.25
N ALA A 69 0.24 -0.79 -10.22
CA ALA A 69 0.28 -1.90 -9.29
C ALA A 69 -1.06 -2.07 -8.57
N PHE A 70 -1.62 -0.99 -8.01
CA PHE A 70 -2.94 -1.01 -7.38
C PHE A 70 -4.02 -1.53 -8.35
N LEU A 71 -4.08 -0.99 -9.56
CA LEU A 71 -5.04 -1.39 -10.60
C LEU A 71 -4.94 -2.87 -10.95
N SER A 72 -3.74 -3.44 -10.97
CA SER A 72 -3.53 -4.87 -11.24
C SER A 72 -4.13 -5.78 -10.15
N HIS A 73 -4.22 -5.30 -8.91
CA HIS A 73 -4.73 -6.05 -7.77
C HIS A 73 -6.25 -5.93 -7.56
N VAL A 74 -6.92 -4.99 -8.21
CA VAL A 74 -8.37 -4.75 -8.05
C VAL A 74 -9.22 -5.27 -9.21
N THR A 75 -8.65 -6.12 -10.07
CA THR A 75 -9.44 -6.88 -11.05
C THR A 75 -10.26 -7.96 -10.34
N GLU A 76 -11.41 -8.36 -10.91
CA GLU A 76 -12.27 -9.37 -10.30
C GLU A 76 -11.51 -10.68 -10.00
N ASP A 77 -10.69 -11.14 -10.93
CA ASP A 77 -9.88 -12.36 -10.78
C ASP A 77 -8.79 -12.21 -9.72
N ALA A 78 -8.12 -11.06 -9.65
CA ALA A 78 -7.13 -10.79 -8.60
C ALA A 78 -7.80 -10.76 -7.21
N LEU A 79 -8.96 -10.10 -7.09
CA LEU A 79 -9.73 -10.05 -5.85
C LEU A 79 -10.20 -11.44 -5.41
N LYS A 80 -10.67 -12.28 -6.33
CA LYS A 80 -11.01 -13.68 -6.05
C LYS A 80 -9.79 -14.47 -5.57
N LYS A 81 -8.65 -14.30 -6.25
CA LYS A 81 -7.39 -14.94 -5.86
C LYS A 81 -6.99 -14.54 -4.44
N ILE A 82 -7.04 -13.25 -4.10
CA ILE A 82 -6.74 -12.74 -2.75
C ILE A 82 -7.64 -13.42 -1.70
N ILE A 83 -8.96 -13.49 -1.91
CA ILE A 83 -9.88 -14.20 -0.99
C ILE A 83 -9.46 -15.66 -0.79
N SER A 84 -9.07 -16.34 -1.86
CA SER A 84 -8.70 -17.77 -1.81
C SER A 84 -7.37 -18.02 -1.09
N THR A 85 -6.38 -17.14 -1.26
CA THR A 85 -5.03 -17.32 -0.73
C THR A 85 -4.83 -16.69 0.65
N PHE A 86 -5.70 -15.76 1.04
CA PHE A 86 -5.54 -15.04 2.30
C PHE A 86 -5.54 -16.01 3.50
N PRO A 87 -4.59 -15.87 4.44
CA PRO A 87 -4.46 -16.79 5.57
C PRO A 87 -5.73 -16.97 6.41
N ARG A 88 -6.07 -18.23 6.68
CA ARG A 88 -7.32 -18.61 7.36
C ARG A 88 -7.06 -19.23 8.74
N LYS A 89 -8.06 -19.09 9.61
CA LYS A 89 -8.17 -19.83 10.87
C LYS A 89 -8.62 -21.28 10.57
N LYS A 90 -8.49 -22.18 11.56
CA LYS A 90 -8.91 -23.59 11.44
C LYS A 90 -10.40 -23.77 11.08
N ASN A 91 -11.25 -22.82 11.46
CA ASN A 91 -12.68 -22.81 11.16
C ASN A 91 -13.02 -22.28 9.74
N GLY A 92 -12.01 -21.92 8.94
CA GLY A 92 -12.15 -21.43 7.56
C GLY A 92 -12.43 -19.93 7.42
N THR A 93 -12.48 -19.17 8.51
CA THR A 93 -12.65 -17.71 8.47
C THR A 93 -11.30 -17.00 8.36
N PHE A 94 -11.30 -15.73 7.96
CA PHE A 94 -10.06 -14.95 7.86
C PHE A 94 -9.37 -14.74 9.23
N ASN A 95 -8.05 -14.69 9.22
CA ASN A 95 -7.25 -14.35 10.39
C ASN A 95 -6.95 -12.85 10.44
N ARG A 96 -7.58 -12.15 11.38
CA ARG A 96 -7.45 -10.68 11.57
C ARG A 96 -6.06 -10.19 11.97
N ARG A 97 -5.15 -11.09 12.36
CA ARG A 97 -3.77 -10.70 12.66
C ARG A 97 -2.91 -10.57 11.40
N ASN A 98 -3.36 -11.15 10.30
CA ASN A 98 -2.59 -11.12 9.06
C ASN A 98 -2.95 -9.87 8.26
N ILE A 99 -1.91 -9.28 7.69
CA ILE A 99 -1.95 -8.16 6.77
C ILE A 99 -1.03 -8.54 5.64
N GLU A 100 -1.46 -8.32 4.40
CA GLU A 100 -0.65 -8.55 3.21
C GLU A 100 -0.52 -7.22 2.47
N GLU A 101 0.73 -6.84 2.17
CA GLU A 101 1.03 -5.64 1.38
C GLU A 101 0.99 -6.03 -0.10
N LEU A 102 0.15 -5.35 -0.87
CA LEU A 102 -0.05 -5.62 -2.30
C LEU A 102 0.86 -4.76 -3.16
N ALA A 103 1.06 -3.49 -2.76
CA ALA A 103 1.92 -2.54 -3.46
C ALA A 103 2.45 -1.50 -2.48
N SER A 104 3.62 -0.95 -2.77
CA SER A 104 4.23 0.18 -2.07
C SER A 104 4.57 1.29 -3.06
N CYS A 105 4.47 2.53 -2.61
CA CYS A 105 5.07 3.67 -3.28
C CYS A 105 6.53 3.77 -2.81
N ASP A 106 7.49 3.64 -3.74
CA ASP A 106 8.92 3.54 -3.39
C ASP A 106 9.53 4.86 -2.88
N SER A 107 8.90 5.99 -3.23
CA SER A 107 9.33 7.33 -2.83
C SER A 107 8.77 7.62 -1.45
N CYS A 108 9.66 8.04 -0.56
CA CYS A 108 9.39 8.21 0.84
C CYS A 108 9.67 9.66 1.25
N ILE A 109 8.98 10.13 2.27
CA ILE A 109 9.39 11.33 3.02
C ILE A 109 10.29 10.86 4.16
N VAL A 110 11.43 11.51 4.37
CA VAL A 110 12.32 11.19 5.48
C VAL A 110 12.18 12.20 6.61
N ILE A 111 12.03 11.72 7.83
CA ILE A 111 11.96 12.53 9.05
C ILE A 111 13.15 12.20 9.94
N HIS A 112 13.77 13.27 10.48
CA HIS A 112 14.99 13.23 11.29
C HIS A 112 14.76 13.86 12.67
N GLU A 113 13.89 13.27 13.50
CA GLU A 113 13.72 13.73 14.89
C GLU A 113 14.68 13.05 15.88
N TRP A 114 14.81 11.72 15.80
CA TRP A 114 15.63 10.91 16.71
C TRP A 114 16.33 9.74 15.99
N HIS A 115 15.62 9.12 15.05
CA HIS A 115 16.13 8.11 14.13
C HIS A 115 15.63 8.43 12.73
N ASN A 116 16.39 8.00 11.72
CA ASN A 116 15.97 8.15 10.34
C ASN A 116 14.71 7.32 10.11
N THR A 117 13.62 8.01 9.79
CA THR A 117 12.30 7.41 9.65
C THR A 117 11.76 7.73 8.27
N TRP A 118 11.43 6.70 7.51
CA TRP A 118 10.84 6.82 6.19
C TRP A 118 9.33 6.67 6.28
N ILE A 119 8.64 7.55 5.59
CA ILE A 119 7.19 7.59 5.49
C ILE A 119 6.82 7.37 4.03
N TYR A 120 6.05 6.33 3.77
CA TYR A 120 5.58 6.00 2.43
C TYR A 120 4.19 5.39 2.46
N TYR A 121 3.55 5.33 1.29
CA TYR A 121 2.22 4.77 1.16
C TYR A 121 2.27 3.32 0.69
N VAL A 122 1.40 2.49 1.24
CA VAL A 122 1.22 1.09 0.83
C VAL A 122 -0.25 0.79 0.61
N ILE A 123 -0.54 -0.04 -0.38
CA ILE A 123 -1.82 -0.72 -0.50
C ILE A 123 -1.72 -2.02 0.28
N LYS A 124 -2.60 -2.20 1.26
CA LYS A 124 -2.65 -3.43 2.05
C LYS A 124 -4.02 -4.06 1.99
N VAL A 125 -4.06 -5.38 2.15
CA VAL A 125 -5.28 -6.13 2.42
C VAL A 125 -5.25 -6.66 3.86
N ALA A 126 -6.35 -6.44 4.56
CA ALA A 126 -6.53 -6.90 5.93
C ALA A 126 -7.96 -7.40 6.16
N ALA A 127 -8.12 -8.31 7.11
CA ALA A 127 -9.46 -8.78 7.48
C ALA A 127 -10.16 -7.76 8.38
N TRP A 128 -11.23 -7.17 7.86
CA TRP A 128 -12.13 -6.28 8.61
C TRP A 128 -12.93 -7.07 9.64
N ASP A 129 -13.44 -8.23 9.23
CA ASP A 129 -14.12 -9.18 10.10
C ASP A 129 -13.74 -10.63 9.74
N ASP A 130 -14.47 -11.62 10.23
CA ASP A 130 -14.16 -13.04 10.00
C ASP A 130 -14.43 -13.49 8.55
N THR A 131 -15.19 -12.72 7.78
CA THR A 131 -15.66 -13.02 6.43
C THR A 131 -15.36 -11.94 5.41
N THR A 132 -14.87 -10.78 5.85
CA THR A 132 -14.65 -9.61 5.01
C THR A 132 -13.18 -9.20 5.04
N LEU A 133 -12.57 -9.14 3.86
CA LEU A 133 -11.31 -8.43 3.62
C LEU A 133 -11.60 -7.01 3.15
N LYS A 134 -10.68 -6.10 3.47
CA LYS A 134 -10.65 -4.75 2.92
C LYS A 134 -9.29 -4.48 2.32
N ILE A 135 -9.29 -3.84 1.15
CA ILE A 135 -8.10 -3.22 0.57
C ILE A 135 -8.15 -1.74 0.91
N GLU A 136 -7.07 -1.24 1.51
CA GLU A 136 -6.98 0.13 1.99
C GLU A 136 -5.61 0.71 1.66
N LEU A 137 -5.58 2.02 1.38
CA LEU A 137 -4.35 2.80 1.33
C LEU A 137 -3.91 3.13 2.75
N PHE A 138 -2.65 2.92 3.06
CA PHE A 138 -2.10 3.10 4.39
C PHE A 138 -0.77 3.84 4.35
N LYS A 139 -0.61 4.83 5.24
CA LYS A 139 0.67 5.51 5.47
C LYS A 139 1.52 4.65 6.40
N LYS A 140 2.59 4.07 5.86
CA LYS A 140 3.55 3.25 6.59
C LYS A 140 4.73 4.10 7.03
N THR A 141 5.12 3.93 8.28
CA THR A 141 6.30 4.54 8.89
C THR A 141 7.29 3.43 9.19
N ASP A 142 8.53 3.60 8.75
CA ASP A 142 9.60 2.64 8.96
C ASP A 142 10.84 3.32 9.52
N THR A 143 11.33 2.78 10.63
CA THR A 143 12.50 3.27 11.36
C THR A 143 13.44 2.07 11.51
N PRO A 144 14.39 1.88 10.58
CA PRO A 144 15.43 0.87 10.69
C PRO A 144 16.17 1.05 12.02
N CYS A 145 16.17 -0.02 12.82
CA CYS A 145 16.87 -0.11 14.10
C CYS A 145 18.37 -0.40 13.92
#